data_AF-A0A7J6R0Y5-F1
#
_entry.id   AF-A0A7J6R0Y5-F1
#
_cell.length_a   1.000
_cell.length_b   1.000
_cell.length_c   1.000
_cell.angle_alpha   90.00
_cell.angle_beta   90.00
_cell.angle_gamma   90.00
#
_symmetry.space_group_name_H-M   'P 1'
#
loop_
_entity.id
_entity.type
_entity.pdbx_description
1 polymer ?
#
loop_
_entity_poly.entity_id
_entity_poly.type
_entity_poly.pdbx_seq_one_letter_code
_entity_poly.pdbx_strand_id
1 'polypeptide(L)'
;MERFIEFLIDLESQLPTRRFTRPLLHDRMFLDRAKAYDIVRSNPDSLKLFLQLVDILDFYENFEVNDYTAEHLDKTHVEQRLYFTHDHFRQVCFDVPEDKEPVRGLGLLAARNLDTEGKITAALSRISDDDLVDLCAAACRVDRSKLLEYSHALDPQDSNEDAPSGTKKRSRGSMSRLRKLCVDAL
;
A
#
# COMPACT_ATOMS: atom_id res chain seq x y z
N MET A 1 9.55 14.89 -13.92
CA MET A 1 9.07 13.68 -13.20
C MET A 1 8.82 12.53 -14.16
N GLU A 2 8.17 12.76 -15.31
CA GLU A 2 7.89 11.72 -16.33
C GLU A 2 9.13 10.94 -16.77
N ARG A 3 10.24 11.62 -17.12
CA ARG A 3 11.51 10.95 -17.48
C ARG A 3 12.09 10.05 -16.39
N PHE A 4 11.79 10.32 -15.11
CA PHE A 4 12.23 9.46 -14.02
C PHE A 4 11.39 8.18 -13.96
N ILE A 5 10.08 8.28 -14.20
CA ILE A 5 9.22 7.10 -14.31
C ILE A 5 9.57 6.29 -15.54
N GLU A 6 9.82 6.92 -16.69
CA GLU A 6 10.33 6.23 -17.90
C GLU A 6 11.60 5.45 -17.60
N PHE A 7 12.56 6.06 -16.89
CA PHE A 7 13.77 5.36 -16.46
C PHE A 7 13.48 4.17 -15.54
N LEU A 8 12.55 4.29 -14.59
CA LEU A 8 12.14 3.16 -13.75
C LEU A 8 11.46 2.05 -14.55
N ILE A 9 10.62 2.40 -15.54
CA ILE A 9 10.00 1.45 -16.46
C ILE A 9 11.08 0.70 -17.24
N ASP A 10 12.08 1.40 -17.76
CA ASP A 10 13.19 0.77 -18.50
C ASP A 10 13.95 -0.22 -17.62
N LEU A 11 14.18 0.11 -16.34
CA LEU A 11 14.81 -0.78 -15.38
C LEU A 11 13.97 -2.01 -15.04
N GLU A 12 12.66 -1.86 -14.85
CA GLU A 12 11.75 -2.97 -14.55
C GLU A 12 11.45 -3.85 -15.78
N SER A 13 11.57 -3.29 -16.99
CA SER A 13 11.34 -4.01 -18.25
C SER A 13 12.40 -5.07 -18.57
N GLN A 14 13.58 -4.98 -17.95
CA GLN A 14 14.70 -5.88 -18.17
C GLN A 14 14.95 -6.74 -16.92
N LEU A 15 14.90 -8.07 -17.07
CA LEU A 15 15.08 -9.02 -15.96
C LEU A 15 16.36 -8.82 -15.12
N PRO A 16 17.55 -8.51 -15.72
CA PRO A 16 18.77 -8.34 -14.94
C PRO A 16 18.72 -7.15 -13.97
N THR A 17 18.06 -6.06 -14.35
CA THR A 17 17.91 -4.85 -13.53
C THR A 17 16.74 -4.99 -12.57
N ARG A 18 15.60 -5.52 -13.04
CA ARG A 18 14.41 -5.82 -12.26
C ARG A 18 14.69 -6.57 -10.97
N ARG A 19 15.57 -7.58 -11.02
CA ARG A 19 15.96 -8.38 -9.84
C ARG A 19 16.41 -7.52 -8.65
N PHE A 20 17.02 -6.37 -8.92
CA PHE A 20 17.52 -5.47 -7.89
C PHE A 20 16.60 -4.27 -7.68
N THR A 21 15.93 -3.80 -8.72
CA THR A 21 15.10 -2.58 -8.64
C THR A 21 13.72 -2.87 -8.06
N ARG A 22 13.10 -4.00 -8.38
CA ARG A 22 11.78 -4.39 -7.88
C ARG A 22 11.72 -4.43 -6.35
N PRO A 23 12.61 -5.14 -5.63
CA PRO A 23 12.55 -5.13 -4.16
C PRO A 23 12.81 -3.74 -3.57
N LEU A 24 13.58 -2.87 -4.23
CA LEU A 24 13.80 -1.49 -3.77
C LEU A 24 12.56 -0.62 -3.95
N LEU A 25 11.84 -0.76 -5.07
CA LEU A 25 10.59 -0.04 -5.31
C LEU A 25 9.49 -0.48 -4.35
N HIS A 26 9.40 -1.79 -4.12
CA HIS A 26 8.45 -2.38 -3.17
C HIS A 26 8.72 -1.93 -1.72
N ASP A 27 9.98 -1.98 -1.25
CA ASP A 27 10.37 -1.50 0.09
C ASP A 27 10.02 -0.01 0.32
N ARG A 28 10.04 0.79 -0.76
CA ARG A 28 9.71 2.21 -0.70
C ARG A 28 8.24 2.51 -0.92
N MET A 29 7.41 1.50 -1.21
CA MET A 29 6.00 1.67 -1.56
C MET A 29 5.82 2.73 -2.65
N PHE A 30 6.71 2.69 -3.66
CA PHE A 30 6.85 3.79 -4.60
C PHE A 30 5.57 4.02 -5.41
N LEU A 31 4.94 2.95 -5.90
CA LEU A 31 3.71 3.02 -6.66
C LEU A 31 2.55 3.60 -5.85
N ASP A 32 2.38 3.15 -4.61
CA ASP A 32 1.30 3.63 -3.75
C ASP A 32 1.44 5.13 -3.48
N ARG A 33 2.69 5.56 -3.22
CA ARG A 33 3.00 6.98 -3.05
C ARG A 33 2.74 7.77 -4.34
N ALA A 34 3.17 7.26 -5.49
CA ALA A 34 2.99 7.91 -6.78
C ALA A 34 1.49 8.12 -7.11
N LYS A 35 0.64 7.14 -6.78
CA LYS A 35 -0.82 7.19 -6.96
C LYS A 35 -1.52 8.06 -5.91
N ALA A 36 -0.96 8.21 -4.70
CA ALA A 36 -1.59 8.90 -3.57
C ALA A 36 -1.33 10.41 -3.45
N TYR A 37 -0.43 10.98 -4.27
CA TYR A 37 -0.11 12.42 -4.20
C TYR A 37 -1.34 13.31 -4.48
N ASP A 38 -1.53 14.33 -3.65
CA ASP A 38 -2.64 15.29 -3.79
C ASP A 38 -2.68 16.00 -5.15
N ILE A 39 -1.51 16.22 -5.74
CA ILE A 39 -1.36 16.88 -7.04
C ILE A 39 -2.07 16.08 -8.15
N VAL A 40 -2.05 14.74 -8.05
CA VAL A 40 -2.75 13.82 -8.96
C VAL A 40 -4.26 14.02 -8.91
N ARG A 41 -4.81 14.29 -7.72
CA ARG A 41 -6.26 14.47 -7.51
C ARG A 41 -6.74 15.87 -7.84
N SER A 42 -5.91 16.89 -7.62
CA SER A 42 -6.27 18.30 -7.88
C SER A 42 -6.22 18.67 -9.36
N ASN A 43 -5.30 18.10 -10.15
CA ASN A 43 -5.16 18.44 -11.59
C ASN A 43 -4.90 17.19 -12.45
N PRO A 44 -5.88 16.28 -12.58
CA PRO A 44 -5.71 15.02 -13.30
C PRO A 44 -5.35 15.23 -14.78
N ASP A 45 -5.90 16.27 -15.42
CA ASP A 45 -5.66 16.53 -16.85
C ASP A 45 -4.21 16.94 -17.15
N SER A 46 -3.57 17.66 -16.23
CA SER A 46 -2.18 18.08 -16.37
C SER A 46 -1.17 16.95 -16.13
N LEU A 47 -1.58 15.91 -15.40
CA LEU A 47 -0.76 14.77 -15.01
C LEU A 47 -1.17 13.46 -15.69
N LYS A 48 -2.00 13.54 -16.73
CA LYS A 48 -2.49 12.38 -17.44
C LYS A 48 -1.36 11.47 -17.95
N LEU A 49 -0.31 12.06 -18.52
CA LEU A 49 0.84 11.32 -19.03
C LEU A 49 1.60 10.64 -17.88
N PHE A 50 1.82 11.36 -16.77
CA PHE A 50 2.44 10.80 -15.58
C PHE A 50 1.67 9.59 -15.04
N LEU A 51 0.34 9.69 -14.93
CA LEU A 51 -0.51 8.59 -14.49
C LEU A 51 -0.42 7.38 -15.43
N GLN A 52 -0.45 7.61 -16.74
CA GLN A 52 -0.27 6.55 -17.73
C GLN A 52 1.08 5.84 -17.59
N LEU A 53 2.15 6.58 -17.30
CA LEU A 53 3.46 5.99 -17.03
C LEU A 53 3.48 5.19 -15.72
N VAL A 54 2.83 5.68 -14.67
CA VAL A 54 2.69 4.94 -13.41
C VAL A 54 1.89 3.64 -13.62
N ASP A 55 0.85 3.65 -14.45
CA ASP A 55 0.08 2.44 -14.78
C ASP A 55 0.95 1.41 -15.55
N ILE A 56 1.83 1.88 -16.44
CA ILE A 56 2.80 1.01 -17.13
C ILE A 56 3.80 0.41 -16.13
N LEU A 57 4.31 1.22 -15.19
CA LEU A 57 5.21 0.76 -14.15
C LEU A 57 4.56 -0.29 -13.25
N ASP A 58 3.29 -0.07 -12.87
CA ASP A 58 2.47 -1.00 -12.09
C ASP A 58 2.29 -2.36 -12.77
N PHE A 59 2.10 -2.35 -14.08
CA PHE A 59 2.09 -3.59 -14.88
C PHE A 59 3.42 -4.33 -14.78
N TYR A 60 4.56 -3.65 -14.93
CA TYR A 60 5.85 -4.31 -14.84
C TYR A 60 6.16 -4.83 -13.44
N GLU A 61 5.85 -4.08 -12.38
CA GLU A 61 6.09 -4.52 -11.00
C GLU A 61 5.31 -5.81 -10.66
N ASN A 62 4.06 -5.89 -11.13
CA ASN A 62 3.16 -7.02 -10.89
C ASN A 62 3.24 -8.13 -11.94
N PHE A 63 4.09 -7.98 -12.96
CA PHE A 63 4.23 -8.99 -14.00
C PHE A 63 4.66 -10.36 -13.42
N GLU A 64 3.95 -11.42 -13.83
CA GLU A 64 4.08 -12.78 -13.32
C GLU A 64 5.31 -13.49 -13.92
N VAL A 65 6.49 -13.05 -13.48
CA VAL A 65 7.77 -13.64 -13.86
C VAL A 65 8.63 -13.88 -12.62
N ASN A 66 9.44 -14.93 -12.67
CA ASN A 66 10.46 -15.17 -11.68
C ASN A 66 11.69 -14.29 -11.98
N ASP A 67 12.01 -13.38 -11.05
CA ASP A 67 13.12 -12.42 -11.19
C ASP A 67 14.51 -13.10 -11.23
N TYR A 68 14.61 -14.38 -10.85
CA TYR A 68 15.87 -15.14 -10.83
C TYR A 68 16.01 -16.11 -12.00
N THR A 69 14.95 -16.87 -12.32
CA THR A 69 14.99 -17.88 -13.39
C THR A 69 14.54 -17.35 -14.74
N ALA A 70 13.96 -16.14 -14.79
CA ALA A 70 13.33 -15.56 -15.98
C ALA A 70 12.13 -16.37 -16.52
N GLU A 71 11.68 -17.38 -15.77
CA GLU A 71 10.56 -18.21 -16.16
C GLU A 71 9.24 -17.51 -15.83
N HIS A 72 8.27 -17.71 -16.71
CA HIS A 72 6.90 -17.28 -16.45
C HIS A 72 6.35 -18.03 -15.23
N LEU A 73 5.65 -17.29 -14.37
CA LEU A 73 5.06 -17.87 -13.17
C LEU A 73 3.78 -18.62 -13.57
N ASP A 74 3.75 -19.93 -13.32
CA ASP A 74 2.51 -20.70 -13.50
C ASP A 74 1.44 -20.26 -12.49
N LYS A 75 0.17 -20.48 -12.81
CA LYS A 75 -0.97 -20.14 -11.95
C LYS A 75 -0.82 -20.73 -10.55
N THR A 76 -0.30 -21.96 -10.47
CA THR A 76 -0.03 -22.63 -9.19
C THR A 76 0.98 -21.87 -8.33
N HIS A 77 2.03 -21.33 -8.96
CA HIS A 77 3.04 -20.53 -8.26
C HIS A 77 2.54 -19.13 -7.88
N VAL A 78 1.66 -18.53 -8.68
CA VAL A 78 0.98 -17.27 -8.34
C VAL A 78 0.11 -17.49 -7.09
N GLU A 79 -0.71 -18.55 -7.07
CA GLU A 79 -1.55 -18.91 -5.93
C GLU A 79 -0.73 -19.20 -4.67
N GLN A 80 0.39 -19.93 -4.81
CA GLN A 80 1.31 -20.18 -3.69
C GLN A 80 1.88 -18.89 -3.10
N ARG A 81 2.26 -17.92 -3.94
CA ARG A 81 2.76 -16.61 -3.49
C ARG A 81 1.69 -15.86 -2.70
N LEU A 82 0.46 -15.83 -3.21
CA LEU A 82 -0.67 -15.21 -2.53
C LEU A 82 -0.92 -15.84 -1.15
N TYR A 83 -0.95 -17.18 -1.07
CA TYR A 83 -1.14 -17.87 0.21
C TYR A 83 -0.02 -17.62 1.20
N PHE A 84 1.22 -17.48 0.74
CA PHE A 84 2.35 -17.13 1.60
C PHE A 84 2.19 -15.71 2.18
N THR A 85 1.80 -14.73 1.35
CA THR A 85 1.50 -13.37 1.81
C THR A 85 0.38 -13.37 2.85
N HIS A 86 -0.70 -14.11 2.60
CA HIS A 86 -1.81 -14.24 3.54
C HIS A 86 -1.41 -14.88 4.87
N ASP A 87 -0.59 -15.93 4.83
CA ASP A 87 -0.12 -16.59 6.04
C ASP A 87 0.80 -15.66 6.85
N HIS A 88 1.72 -14.96 6.18
CA HIS A 88 2.56 -13.96 6.80
C HIS A 88 1.75 -12.86 7.47
N PHE A 89 0.74 -12.33 6.77
CA PHE A 89 -0.16 -11.33 7.32
C PHE A 89 -0.92 -11.81 8.55
N ARG A 90 -1.41 -13.06 8.52
CA ARG A 90 -2.08 -13.67 9.67
C ARG A 90 -1.16 -13.80 10.87
N GLN A 91 0.08 -14.26 10.66
CA GLN A 91 1.09 -14.35 11.72
C GLN A 91 1.30 -12.98 12.35
N VAL A 92 1.51 -11.94 11.54
CA VAL A 92 1.66 -10.56 12.02
C VAL A 92 0.44 -10.09 12.82
N CYS A 93 -0.79 -10.39 12.37
CA CYS A 93 -2.01 -10.05 13.11
C CYS A 93 -2.09 -10.76 14.48
N PHE A 94 -1.57 -11.97 14.60
CA PHE A 94 -1.58 -12.75 15.85
C PHE A 94 -0.40 -12.44 16.78
N ASP A 95 0.67 -11.84 16.28
CA ASP A 95 1.81 -11.39 17.08
C ASP A 95 1.49 -10.10 17.88
N VAL A 96 0.49 -9.34 17.44
CA VAL A 96 0.04 -8.11 18.11
C VAL A 96 -0.52 -8.42 19.53
N PRO A 97 -0.29 -7.57 20.56
CA PRO A 97 -0.79 -7.77 21.91
C PRO A 97 -2.30 -8.05 21.99
N GLU A 98 -2.72 -8.82 23.01
CA GLU A 98 -4.13 -9.23 23.20
C GLU A 98 -5.10 -8.06 23.33
N ASP A 99 -4.63 -6.91 23.82
CA ASP A 99 -5.43 -5.68 23.98
C ASP A 99 -5.99 -5.13 22.64
N LYS A 100 -5.40 -5.53 21.50
CA LYS A 100 -5.82 -5.10 20.15
C LYS A 100 -6.66 -6.17 19.45
N GLU A 101 -7.76 -6.60 20.09
CA GLU A 101 -8.76 -7.52 19.51
C GLU A 101 -9.20 -7.22 18.07
N PRO A 102 -9.45 -5.96 17.63
CA PRO A 102 -9.89 -5.71 16.25
C PRO A 102 -8.83 -6.04 15.19
N VAL A 103 -7.54 -6.01 15.54
CA VAL A 103 -6.44 -6.41 14.66
C VAL A 103 -6.35 -7.93 14.57
N ARG A 104 -6.50 -8.64 15.70
CA ARG A 104 -6.57 -10.11 15.71
C ARG A 104 -7.79 -10.64 14.95
N GLY A 105 -8.91 -9.92 15.03
CA GLY A 105 -10.11 -10.20 14.25
C GLY A 105 -9.88 -10.20 12.73
N LEU A 106 -8.90 -9.45 12.24
CA LEU A 106 -8.50 -9.40 10.84
C LEU A 106 -7.78 -10.69 10.41
N GLY A 107 -6.88 -11.21 11.26
CA GLY A 107 -6.20 -12.49 11.03
C GLY A 107 -7.14 -13.70 11.02
N LEU A 108 -8.29 -13.60 11.69
CA LEU A 108 -9.32 -14.64 11.73
C LEU A 108 -10.23 -14.68 10.49
N LEU A 109 -10.09 -13.74 9.55
CA LEU A 109 -10.89 -13.75 8.33
C LEU A 109 -10.54 -14.95 7.44
N ALA A 110 -11.60 -15.54 6.86
CA ALA A 110 -11.45 -16.58 5.84
C ALA A 110 -10.59 -16.06 4.67
N ALA A 111 -9.75 -16.93 4.08
CA ALA A 111 -8.84 -16.53 3.00
C ALA A 111 -9.58 -15.86 1.83
N ARG A 112 -10.75 -16.39 1.46
CA ARG A 112 -11.64 -15.82 0.44
C ARG A 112 -12.11 -14.38 0.73
N ASN A 113 -12.13 -13.98 1.99
CA ASN A 113 -12.49 -12.62 2.37
C ASN A 113 -11.30 -11.67 2.31
N LEU A 114 -10.07 -12.18 2.43
CA LEU A 114 -8.84 -11.43 2.22
C LEU A 114 -8.61 -11.16 0.73
N ASP A 115 -9.07 -12.03 -0.18
CA ASP A 115 -8.96 -11.77 -1.63
C ASP A 115 -9.82 -10.59 -2.14
N THR A 116 -10.72 -10.02 -1.32
CA THR A 116 -11.67 -8.99 -1.77
C THR A 116 -11.40 -7.64 -1.10
N GLU A 117 -10.97 -6.65 -1.89
CA GLU A 117 -10.67 -5.28 -1.45
C GLU A 117 -11.78 -4.68 -0.57
N GLY A 118 -13.04 -4.84 -0.95
CA GLY A 118 -14.19 -4.30 -0.21
C GLY A 118 -14.37 -4.89 1.18
N LYS A 119 -14.01 -6.17 1.38
CA LYS A 119 -14.11 -6.84 2.70
C LYS A 119 -12.92 -6.46 3.58
N ILE A 120 -11.72 -6.38 3.02
CA ILE A 120 -10.54 -5.86 3.73
C ILE A 120 -10.82 -4.43 4.18
N THR A 121 -11.30 -3.57 3.27
CA THR A 121 -11.66 -2.19 3.56
C THR A 121 -12.69 -2.08 4.70
N ALA A 122 -13.73 -2.92 4.66
CA ALA A 122 -14.73 -2.96 5.73
C ALA A 122 -14.13 -3.43 7.07
N ALA A 123 -13.21 -4.39 7.05
CA ALA A 123 -12.54 -4.87 8.26
C ALA A 123 -11.57 -3.82 8.83
N LEU A 124 -10.74 -3.23 7.97
CA LEU A 124 -9.81 -2.15 8.34
C LEU A 124 -10.55 -0.94 8.90
N SER A 125 -11.77 -0.62 8.42
CA SER A 125 -12.59 0.49 8.94
C SER A 125 -12.84 0.45 10.46
N ARG A 126 -12.74 -0.75 11.07
CA ARG A 126 -12.96 -0.98 12.51
C ARG A 126 -11.72 -0.73 13.36
N ILE A 127 -10.55 -0.59 12.73
CA ILE A 127 -9.25 -0.46 13.39
C ILE A 127 -8.87 1.03 13.50
N SER A 128 -8.18 1.40 14.58
CA SER A 128 -7.67 2.76 14.79
C SER A 128 -6.52 3.07 13.81
N ASP A 129 -6.29 4.34 13.49
CA ASP A 129 -5.23 4.72 12.54
C ASP A 129 -3.82 4.42 13.10
N ASP A 130 -3.62 4.52 14.42
CA ASP A 130 -2.33 4.20 15.08
C ASP A 130 -2.02 2.69 15.02
N ASP A 131 -3.02 1.84 15.27
CA ASP A 131 -2.86 0.39 15.19
C ASP A 131 -2.62 -0.08 13.75
N LEU A 132 -3.19 0.63 12.76
CA LEU A 132 -2.92 0.38 11.35
C LEU A 132 -1.48 0.70 10.98
N VAL A 133 -0.91 1.79 11.51
CA VAL A 133 0.50 2.13 11.28
C VAL A 133 1.42 1.06 11.87
N ASP A 134 1.14 0.59 13.08
CA ASP A 134 1.93 -0.47 13.70
C ASP A 134 1.80 -1.80 12.92
N LEU A 135 0.58 -2.13 12.46
CA LEU A 135 0.32 -3.32 11.63
C LEU A 135 1.07 -3.25 10.30
N CYS A 136 1.01 -2.11 9.61
CA CYS A 136 1.64 -1.95 8.29
C CYS A 136 3.17 -1.84 8.41
N ALA A 137 3.69 -1.31 9.53
CA ALA A 137 5.12 -1.41 9.84
C ALA A 137 5.57 -2.87 10.01
N ALA A 138 4.76 -3.70 10.67
CA ALA A 138 5.07 -5.10 10.91
C ALA A 138 4.89 -5.98 9.64
N ALA A 139 3.81 -5.77 8.87
CA ALA A 139 3.48 -6.56 7.68
C ALA A 139 4.35 -6.19 6.47
N CYS A 140 4.54 -4.89 6.21
CA CYS A 140 5.26 -4.41 5.03
C CYS A 140 6.77 -4.23 5.30
N ARG A 141 7.24 -4.47 6.53
CA ARG A 141 8.63 -4.21 6.99
C ARG A 141 9.12 -2.79 6.73
N VAL A 142 8.21 -1.82 6.68
CA VAL A 142 8.52 -0.42 6.45
C VAL A 142 8.79 0.27 7.78
N ASP A 143 9.80 1.14 7.83
CA ASP A 143 10.09 1.95 9.01
C ASP A 143 8.88 2.76 9.45
N ARG A 144 8.46 2.59 10.71
CA ARG A 144 7.34 3.30 11.33
C ARG A 144 7.46 4.82 11.17
N SER A 145 8.66 5.38 11.30
CA SER A 145 8.95 6.80 11.12
C SER A 145 8.62 7.30 9.70
N LYS A 146 8.96 6.52 8.67
CA LYS A 146 8.64 6.87 7.27
C LYS A 146 7.14 6.75 6.97
N LEU A 147 6.44 5.84 7.63
CA LEU A 147 4.98 5.73 7.54
C LEU A 147 4.28 6.89 8.24
N LEU A 148 4.81 7.36 9.38
CA LEU A 148 4.30 8.54 10.07
C LEU A 148 4.54 9.81 9.25
N GLU A 149 5.74 10.03 8.71
CA GLU A 149 6.03 11.12 7.77
C GLU A 149 5.04 11.11 6.59
N TYR A 150 4.76 9.93 6.05
CA TYR A 150 3.78 9.77 4.99
C TYR A 150 2.37 10.12 5.46
N SER A 151 1.92 9.64 6.64
CA SER A 151 0.63 10.00 7.21
C SER A 151 0.45 11.52 7.35
N HIS A 152 1.48 12.22 7.82
CA HIS A 152 1.51 13.67 7.95
C HIS A 152 1.52 14.40 6.60
N ALA A 153 2.20 13.85 5.58
CA ALA A 153 2.19 14.40 4.23
C ALA A 153 0.82 14.24 3.53
N LEU A 154 0.04 13.23 3.92
CA LEU A 154 -1.28 12.94 3.38
C LEU A 154 -2.40 13.79 4.01
N ASP A 155 -2.26 14.20 5.26
CA ASP A 155 -3.17 15.10 5.96
C ASP A 155 -2.47 16.41 6.33
N PRO A 156 -2.21 17.32 5.36
CA PRO A 156 -1.53 18.58 5.62
C PRO A 156 -2.48 19.62 6.21
N GLN A 157 -3.09 19.40 7.38
CA GLN A 157 -3.69 20.48 8.19
C GLN A 157 -3.80 20.14 9.69
N ASP A 158 -2.90 20.73 10.48
CA ASP A 158 -3.23 21.39 11.77
C ASP A 158 -2.23 22.55 12.00
N SER A 159 -2.12 23.46 11.04
CA SER A 159 -1.37 24.73 11.19
C SER A 159 -2.21 25.96 10.82
N ASN A 160 -3.50 25.90 11.13
CA ASN A 160 -4.37 27.07 11.29
C ASN A 160 -5.17 26.87 12.57
N GLU A 161 -4.48 26.85 13.71
CA GLU A 161 -5.07 27.14 15.01
C GLU A 161 -5.34 28.65 15.06
N ASP A 162 -6.54 29.06 14.65
CA ASP A 162 -7.21 30.27 15.14
C ASP A 162 -8.65 30.31 14.63
N ALA A 163 -9.53 29.47 15.18
CA ALA A 163 -10.98 29.73 15.30
C ALA A 163 -11.64 28.73 16.27
N PRO A 164 -12.54 29.19 17.16
CA PRO A 164 -12.94 28.44 18.36
C PRO A 164 -14.09 27.45 18.11
N SER A 165 -14.06 26.40 18.95
CA SER A 165 -15.17 25.52 19.35
C SER A 165 -16.24 25.21 18.30
N GLY A 166 -16.06 24.09 17.62
CA GLY A 166 -17.14 23.41 16.90
C GLY A 166 -16.69 21.99 16.62
N THR A 167 -17.41 21.02 17.18
CA THR A 167 -17.22 19.58 16.96
C THR A 167 -16.92 19.27 15.48
N LYS A 168 -15.64 19.10 15.13
CA LYS A 168 -15.21 18.67 13.79
C LYS A 168 -15.66 17.21 13.63
N LYS A 169 -16.83 17.01 13.02
CA LYS A 169 -17.21 15.72 12.44
C LYS A 169 -16.08 15.31 11.49
N ARG A 170 -15.23 14.36 11.89
CA ARG A 170 -14.29 13.67 10.99
C ARG A 170 -15.11 13.21 9.79
N SER A 171 -14.81 13.76 8.62
CA SER A 171 -15.47 13.42 7.36
C SER A 171 -15.41 11.91 7.16
N ARG A 172 -16.55 11.25 7.31
CA ARG A 172 -16.71 9.79 7.38
C ARG A 172 -16.73 9.13 6.00
N GLY A 173 -16.17 9.77 4.97
CA GLY A 173 -16.40 9.44 3.56
C GLY A 173 -15.17 9.35 2.66
N SER A 174 -13.96 9.60 3.17
CA SER A 174 -12.71 9.34 2.43
C SER A 174 -11.90 8.39 3.28
N MET A 175 -11.62 7.18 2.77
CA MET A 175 -10.66 6.27 3.39
C MET A 175 -9.41 7.08 3.76
N SER A 176 -8.95 7.00 5.01
CA SER A 176 -7.64 7.57 5.36
C SER A 176 -6.62 6.92 4.43
N ARG A 177 -5.75 7.73 3.82
CA ARG A 177 -4.89 7.28 2.71
C ARG A 177 -3.96 6.13 3.12
N LEU A 178 -3.68 6.03 4.42
CA LEU A 178 -3.04 4.88 5.07
C LEU A 178 -3.83 3.58 4.92
N ARG A 179 -5.16 3.60 5.04
CA ARG A 179 -5.99 2.40 4.89
C ARG A 179 -5.95 1.87 3.46
N LYS A 180 -5.90 2.75 2.45
CA LYS A 180 -5.77 2.32 1.06
C LYS A 180 -4.39 1.67 0.82
N LEU A 181 -3.34 2.32 1.30
CA LEU A 181 -1.98 1.79 1.25
C LEU A 181 -1.85 0.43 1.95
N CYS A 182 -2.50 0.26 3.11
CA CYS A 182 -2.55 -1.03 3.80
C CYS A 182 -3.45 -2.06 3.10
N VAL A 183 -4.35 -1.68 2.18
CA VAL A 183 -5.08 -2.64 1.34
C VAL A 183 -4.22 -3.06 0.15
N ASP A 184 -3.53 -2.11 -0.48
CA ASP A 184 -2.68 -2.37 -1.65
C ASP A 184 -1.42 -3.18 -1.27
N ALA A 185 -0.99 -3.08 0.00
CA ALA A 185 0.16 -3.82 0.53
C ALA A 185 -0.17 -5.19 1.17
N LEU A 186 -1.46 -5.57 1.24
CA LEU A 186 -1.94 -6.84 1.81
C LEU A 186 -2.50 -7.77 0.74
#